data_AF-A0A1X7L0G5-F1
#
_entry.id   AF-A0A1X7L0G5-F1
#
_cell.length_a   1.000
_cell.length_b   1.000
_cell.length_c   1.000
_cell.angle_alpha   90.00
_cell.angle_beta   90.00
_cell.angle_gamma   90.00
#
_symmetry.space_group_name_H-M   'P 1'
#
loop_
_entity.id
_entity.type
_entity.pdbx_description
1 polymer ?
#
loop_
_entity_poly.entity_id
_entity_poly.type
_entity_poly.pdbx_seq_one_letter_code
_entity_poly.pdbx_strand_id
1 'polypeptide(L)' 'MYVIWCRNEGRGGLRVGVSDARYPIPYMADPITIFEHCYVRLMRRWLGRRAKRGWSLERMREACGEVIS' A
#
# COMPACT_ATOMS: atom_id res chain seq x y z
N MET A 1 4.07 -12.30 7.10
CA MET A 1 3.95 -11.40 5.93
C MET A 1 3.04 -10.23 6.28
N TYR A 2 3.29 -9.08 5.68
CA TYR A 2 2.48 -7.88 5.87
C TYR A 2 2.00 -7.37 4.52
N VAL A 3 0.71 -7.08 4.42
CA VAL A 3 0.09 -6.48 3.24
C VAL A 3 0.21 -4.97 3.37
N ILE A 4 0.82 -4.33 2.38
CA ILE A 4 0.73 -2.89 2.22
C ILE A 4 -0.46 -2.61 1.31
N TRP A 5 -1.36 -1.75 1.77
CA TRP A 5 -2.58 -1.39 1.07
C TRP A 5 -2.69 0.12 0.95
N CYS A 6 -3.48 0.59 -0.01
CA CYS A 6 -3.97 1.96 -0.01
C CYS A 6 -5.48 2.03 0.09
N ARG A 7 -6.00 3.15 0.57
CA ARG A 7 -7.42 3.47 0.53
C ARG A 7 -7.59 4.90 0.07
N ASN A 8 -8.53 5.12 -0.85
CA ASN A 8 -8.90 6.47 -1.25
C ASN A 8 -9.79 7.09 -0.16
N GLU A 9 -9.33 8.18 0.46
CA GLU A 9 -10.09 8.93 1.48
C GLU A 9 -10.78 10.19 0.87
N GLY A 10 -10.97 10.21 -0.46
CA GLY A 10 -11.59 11.32 -1.16
C GLY A 10 -10.72 12.58 -1.10
N ARG A 11 -11.17 13.60 -0.35
CA ARG A 11 -10.43 14.87 -0.19
C ARG A 11 -9.04 14.70 0.43
N GLY A 12 -8.80 13.60 1.17
CA GLY A 12 -7.50 13.29 1.77
C GLY A 12 -6.50 12.60 0.81
N GLY A 13 -6.92 12.24 -0.39
CA GLY A 13 -6.14 11.46 -1.33
C GLY A 13 -5.96 9.99 -0.90
N LEU A 14 -4.91 9.35 -1.39
CA LEU A 14 -4.60 7.96 -1.04
C LEU A 14 -3.91 7.87 0.33
N ARG A 15 -4.51 7.12 1.24
CA ARG A 15 -3.89 6.72 2.51
C ARG A 15 -3.21 5.37 2.34
N VAL A 16 -1.94 5.29 2.71
CA VAL A 16 -1.19 4.02 2.72
C VAL A 16 -1.14 3.43 4.13
N GLY A 17 -1.54 2.17 4.24
CA GLY A 17 -1.56 1.42 5.48
C GLY A 17 -0.88 0.06 5.36
N VAL A 18 -0.77 -0.61 6.49
CA VAL A 18 -0.14 -1.92 6.62
C VAL A 18 -1.01 -2.76 7.54
N SER A 19 -1.28 -3.99 7.13
CA SER A 19 -1.91 -5.01 7.96
C SER A 19 -1.02 -6.25 7.97
N ASP A 20 -0.99 -6.99 9.08
CA ASP A 20 -0.45 -8.35 9.09
C ASP A 20 -1.36 -9.21 8.19
N ALA A 21 -0.76 -10.01 7.31
CA ALA A 21 -1.50 -10.81 6.32
C ALA A 21 -2.45 -11.84 6.96
N ARG A 22 -2.33 -12.10 8.27
CA ARG A 22 -3.25 -12.93 9.05
C ARG A 22 -4.60 -12.26 9.31
N TYR A 23 -4.70 -10.94 9.16
CA TYR A 23 -5.93 -10.18 9.41
C TYR A 23 -6.43 -9.54 8.11
N PRO A 24 -7.76 -9.42 7.95
CA PRO A 24 -8.32 -8.72 6.79
C PRO A 24 -7.82 -7.28 6.72
N ILE A 25 -7.60 -6.79 5.50
CA ILE A 25 -7.36 -5.37 5.26
C ILE A 25 -8.65 -4.57 5.51
N PRO A 26 -8.55 -3.26 5.83
CA PRO A 26 -9.74 -2.43 6.05
C PRO A 26 -10.68 -2.40 4.84
N TYR A 27 -11.97 -2.18 5.10
CA TYR A 27 -12.98 -2.03 4.04
C TYR A 27 -12.59 -0.92 3.04
N MET A 28 -12.78 -1.22 1.75
CA MET A 28 -12.35 -0.39 0.60
C MET A 28 -10.85 -0.12 0.49
N ALA A 29 -10.01 -0.88 1.19
CA ALA A 29 -8.57 -0.86 0.96
C ALA A 29 -8.21 -1.76 -0.22
N ASP A 30 -7.36 -1.26 -1.10
CA ASP A 30 -6.77 -1.98 -2.21
C ASP A 30 -5.37 -2.47 -1.82
N PRO A 31 -5.08 -3.78 -1.97
CA PRO A 31 -3.73 -4.28 -1.76
C PRO A 31 -2.80 -3.73 -2.83
N ILE A 32 -1.59 -3.33 -2.42
CA ILE A 32 -0.51 -2.92 -3.33
C ILE A 32 0.47 -4.08 -3.50
N THR A 33 0.94 -4.65 -2.39
CA THR A 33 2.02 -5.64 -2.37
C THR A 33 2.17 -6.27 -0.98
N ILE A 34 2.97 -7.33 -0.87
CA ILE A 34 3.21 -8.06 0.37
C ILE A 34 4.72 -8.09 0.66
N PHE A 35 5.10 -7.77 1.90
CA PHE A 35 6.49 -7.75 2.33
C PHE A 35 6.71 -8.50 3.65
N GLU A 36 7.95 -8.88 3.88
CA GLU A 36 8.43 -9.28 5.20
C GLU A 36 8.49 -8.08 6.17
N HIS A 37 8.48 -8.38 7.47
CA HIS A 37 8.39 -7.37 8.53
C HIS A 37 9.53 -6.33 8.48
N CYS A 38 10.74 -6.74 8.12
CA CYS A 38 11.91 -5.87 8.07
C CYS A 38 11.77 -4.73 7.04
N TYR A 39 11.17 -5.01 5.87
CA TYR A 39 11.05 -4.04 4.78
C TYR A 39 9.76 -3.21 4.84
N VAL A 40 8.75 -3.65 5.59
CA VAL A 40 7.41 -3.05 5.56
C VAL A 40 7.38 -1.58 5.98
N ARG A 41 8.18 -1.19 6.99
CA ARG A 41 8.21 0.21 7.48
C ARG A 41 8.81 1.14 6.44
N LEU A 42 9.87 0.70 5.76
CA LEU A 42 10.53 1.46 4.70
C LEU A 42 9.57 1.64 3.52
N MET A 43 8.94 0.54 3.08
CA MET A 43 8.03 0.57 1.94
C MET A 43 6.76 1.38 2.20
N ARG A 44 6.16 1.25 3.38
CA ARG A 44 5.03 2.09 3.80
C ARG A 44 5.39 3.58 3.73
N ARG A 45 6.57 3.97 4.23
CA ARG A 45 7.02 5.38 4.20
C ARG A 45 7.30 5.86 2.78
N TRP A 46 7.87 5.01 1.93
CA TRP A 46 8.16 5.32 0.53
C TRP A 46 6.88 5.50 -0.30
N LEU A 47 5.90 4.60 -0.13
CA LEU A 47 4.59 4.66 -0.78
C LEU A 47 3.77 5.84 -0.26
N GLY A 48 3.75 6.06 1.06
CA GLY A 48 3.04 7.19 1.66
C GLY A 48 3.53 8.56 1.16
N ARG A 49 4.83 8.71 0.89
CA ARG A 49 5.37 9.93 0.26
C ARG A 49 4.91 10.11 -1.18
N ARG A 50 4.71 9.04 -1.93
CA ARG A 50 4.23 9.06 -3.32
C ARG A 50 2.74 9.33 -3.41
N ALA A 51 1.97 8.74 -2.50
CA ALA A 51 0.55 9.03 -2.34
C ALA A 51 0.33 10.55 -2.10
N LYS A 52 1.12 11.16 -1.21
CA LYS A 52 1.12 12.62 -1.00
C LYS A 52 1.53 13.44 -2.22
N ARG A 53 2.26 12.85 -3.17
CA ARG A 53 2.64 13.48 -4.45
C ARG A 53 1.63 13.19 -5.57
N GLY A 54 0.47 12.60 -5.25
CA GLY A 54 -0.59 12.34 -6.23
C GLY A 54 -0.34 11.13 -7.14
N TRP A 55 0.53 10.18 -6.73
CA TRP A 55 0.65 8.92 -7.47
C TRP A 55 -0.65 8.12 -7.40
N SER A 56 -1.07 7.52 -8.51
CA SER A 56 -2.20 6.58 -8.55
C SER A 56 -1.82 5.22 -7.94
N LEU A 57 -2.85 4.41 -7.65
CA LEU A 57 -2.68 3.05 -7.18
C LEU A 57 -1.97 2.16 -8.22
N GLU A 58 -2.35 2.22 -9.50
CA GLU A 58 -1.69 1.39 -10.52
C GLU A 58 -0.20 1.68 -10.60
N ARG A 59 0.17 2.97 -10.62
CA ARG A 59 1.57 3.40 -10.65
C ARG A 59 2.36 2.91 -9.43
N MET A 60 1.71 2.81 -8.27
CA MET A 60 2.35 2.24 -7.07
C MET A 60 2.54 0.73 -7.18
N ARG A 61 1.57 0.00 -7.74
CA ARG A 61 1.65 -1.45 -7.98
C ARG A 61 2.77 -1.78 -8.97
N GLU A 62 2.81 -1.10 -10.11
CA GLU A 62 3.85 -1.25 -11.13
C GLU A 62 5.25 -1.04 -10.54
N ALA A 63 5.42 0.03 -9.75
CA ALA A 63 6.73 0.35 -9.17
C ALA A 63 7.19 -0.63 -8.08
N CYS A 64 6.26 -1.37 -7.47
CA CYS A 64 6.59 -2.44 -6.53
C CYS A 64 6.86 -3.78 -7.22
N GLY A 65 6.70 -3.86 -8.56
CA GLY A 65 6.70 -5.11 -9.31
C GLY A 65 5.41 -5.87 -9.00
N GLU A 66 4.43 -5.81 -9.90
CA GLU A 66 3.12 -6.45 -9.73
C GLU A 66 3.23 -7.82 -9.06
N VAL A 67 2.66 -7.95 -7.86
CA VAL A 67 2.41 -9.25 -7.26
C VAL A 67 1.09 -9.73 -7.84
N ILE A 68 1.13 -10.30 -9.05
CA ILE A 68 0.04 -11.10 -9.59
C ILE A 68 0.63 -12.44 -10.02
N SER A 69 0.51 -13.43 -9.14
CA SER A 69 0.20 -14.83 -9.46
C SER A 69 -0.25 -15.51 -8.17
#